data_AF-A0A1S5Y2I1-F1
#
_entry.id   AF-A0A1S5Y2I1-F1
#
_cell.length_a   1.000
_cell.length_b   1.000
_cell.length_c   1.000
_cell.angle_alpha   90.00
_cell.angle_beta   90.00
_cell.angle_gamma   90.00
#
_symmetry.space_group_name_H-M   'P 1'
#
loop_
_entity.id
_entity.type
_entity.pdbx_description
1 polymer ?
#
loop_
_entity_poly.entity_id
_entity_poly.type
_entity_poly.pdbx_seq_one_letter_code
_entity_poly.pdbx_strand_id
1 'polypeptide(L)'
;MRRSPRLLAVSDLHVRYPENRTLTEGLYPESDGDWLLVAGDVGEYVADVAWALRLLSARFAKVVWTPGNHELWTPPDDPVRLRGEARYRHLVELCRSLGVVTPEDPYPVWDGPGGPVTVAPLFLLYDYTFRPPGARTREEALAMAYEAGVVCSDEFLLHPDPYPSRQAWCAARAAATAAR
;
A
#
# COMPACT_ATOMS: atom_id res chain seq x y z
N MET A 1 -19.31 -2.50 29.42
CA MET A 1 -18.21 -3.46 29.15
C MET A 1 -17.34 -2.85 28.07
N ARG A 2 -16.02 -2.75 28.27
CA ARG A 2 -15.09 -2.40 27.18
C ARG A 2 -15.13 -3.53 26.15
N ARG A 3 -15.29 -3.20 24.86
CA ARG A 3 -15.30 -4.21 23.78
C ARG A 3 -13.93 -4.89 23.70
N SER A 4 -13.90 -6.18 23.40
CA SER A 4 -12.65 -6.91 23.19
C SER A 4 -11.87 -6.32 22.00
N PRO A 5 -10.52 -6.24 22.05
CA PRO A 5 -9.71 -5.78 20.94
C PRO A 5 -9.96 -6.58 19.64
N ARG A 6 -9.91 -5.90 18.50
CA ARG A 6 -10.12 -6.47 17.16
C ARG A 6 -8.98 -6.10 16.22
N LEU A 7 -8.75 -6.97 15.24
CA LEU A 7 -7.92 -6.68 14.08
C LEU A 7 -8.84 -6.28 12.92
N LEU A 8 -8.81 -5.01 12.55
CA LEU A 8 -9.64 -4.43 11.47
C LEU A 8 -8.81 -4.22 10.22
N ALA A 9 -9.45 -4.08 9.06
CA ALA A 9 -8.77 -3.80 7.80
C ALA A 9 -9.56 -2.82 6.93
N VAL A 10 -8.84 -1.99 6.18
CA VAL A 10 -9.34 -1.09 5.15
C VAL A 10 -8.28 -0.93 4.05
N SER A 11 -8.69 -0.57 2.85
CA SER A 11 -7.83 -0.21 1.70
C SER A 11 -8.53 0.85 0.87
N ASP A 12 -7.87 1.35 -0.18
CA ASP A 12 -8.48 2.19 -1.21
C ASP A 12 -9.16 3.44 -0.62
N LEU A 13 -8.50 4.06 0.36
CA LEU A 13 -9.03 5.27 0.98
C LEU A 13 -9.07 6.42 -0.03
N HIS A 14 -8.10 6.54 -0.94
CA HIS A 14 -8.00 7.64 -1.91
C HIS A 14 -8.42 9.01 -1.34
N VAL A 15 -7.76 9.45 -0.26
CA VAL A 15 -8.21 10.59 0.57
C VAL A 15 -8.14 11.96 -0.10
N ARG A 16 -7.75 11.99 -1.38
CA ARG A 16 -7.90 13.17 -2.26
C ARG A 16 -9.37 13.43 -2.61
N TYR A 17 -10.20 12.40 -2.67
CA TYR A 17 -11.65 12.56 -2.81
C TYR A 17 -12.22 13.07 -1.48
N PRO A 18 -12.88 14.26 -1.45
CA PRO A 18 -13.36 14.86 -0.19
C PRO A 18 -14.29 13.96 0.62
N GLU A 19 -15.13 13.18 -0.06
CA GLU A 19 -16.04 12.22 0.54
C GLU A 19 -15.26 11.11 1.26
N ASN A 20 -14.23 10.56 0.62
CA ASN A 20 -13.40 9.54 1.23
C ASN A 20 -12.53 10.08 2.37
N ARG A 21 -12.09 11.34 2.25
CA ARG A 21 -11.42 12.03 3.35
C ARG A 21 -12.32 12.11 4.58
N THR A 22 -13.58 12.49 4.38
CA THR A 22 -14.60 12.54 5.44
C THR A 22 -14.85 11.15 6.04
N LEU A 23 -14.92 10.10 5.21
CA LEU A 23 -15.03 8.72 5.68
C LEU A 23 -13.82 8.30 6.52
N THR A 24 -12.61 8.65 6.09
CA THR A 24 -11.35 8.39 6.82
C THR A 24 -11.34 9.10 8.17
N GLU A 25 -11.84 10.35 8.23
CA GLU A 25 -12.02 11.09 9.48
C GLU A 25 -13.00 10.43 10.45
N GLY A 26 -13.95 9.67 9.93
CA GLY A 26 -14.91 8.88 10.70
C GLY A 26 -14.38 7.53 11.21
N LEU A 27 -13.17 7.11 10.82
CA LEU A 27 -12.59 5.85 11.27
C LEU A 27 -12.08 5.96 12.71
N TYR A 28 -12.76 5.29 13.63
CA TYR A 28 -12.38 5.18 15.04
C TYR A 28 -12.36 3.73 15.49
N PRO A 29 -11.46 3.36 16.42
CA PRO A 29 -11.53 2.07 17.08
C PRO A 29 -12.77 1.98 17.96
N GLU A 30 -13.24 0.76 18.23
CA GLU A 30 -14.27 0.54 19.26
C GLU A 30 -13.67 0.04 20.59
N SER A 31 -12.37 -0.25 20.60
CA SER A 31 -11.58 -0.63 21.78
C SER A 31 -10.20 0.01 21.71
N ASP A 32 -9.64 0.42 22.85
CA ASP A 32 -8.28 0.97 22.95
C ASP A 32 -7.18 -0.03 22.53
N GLY A 33 -7.53 -1.29 22.28
CA GLY A 33 -6.64 -2.32 21.75
C GLY A 33 -6.82 -2.63 20.26
N ASP A 34 -7.75 -1.97 19.55
CA ASP A 34 -8.01 -2.26 18.14
C ASP A 34 -6.79 -1.91 17.28
N TRP A 35 -6.42 -2.84 16.40
CA TRP A 35 -5.45 -2.63 15.33
C TRP A 35 -6.16 -2.32 14.03
N LEU A 36 -5.51 -1.56 13.15
CA LEU A 36 -5.99 -1.29 11.80
C LEU A 36 -4.93 -1.66 10.75
N LEU A 37 -5.30 -2.57 9.84
CA LEU A 37 -4.56 -2.85 8.62
C LEU A 37 -5.01 -1.88 7.52
N VAL A 38 -4.05 -1.19 6.90
CA VAL A 38 -4.27 -0.25 5.79
C VAL A 38 -3.57 -0.84 4.55
N ALA A 39 -4.34 -1.59 3.76
CA ALA A 39 -3.83 -2.46 2.71
C ALA A 39 -3.72 -1.76 1.33
N GLY A 40 -3.07 -0.60 1.32
CA GLY A 40 -2.76 0.15 0.10
C GLY A 40 -3.83 1.16 -0.33
N ASP A 41 -3.44 1.98 -1.31
CA ASP A 41 -4.23 3.01 -1.98
C ASP A 41 -4.86 4.02 -1.01
N VAL A 42 -4.06 4.49 -0.05
CA VAL A 42 -4.42 5.60 0.84
C VAL A 42 -4.59 6.90 0.05
N GLY A 43 -3.72 7.14 -0.93
CA GLY A 43 -3.74 8.30 -1.81
C GLY A 43 -2.47 8.43 -2.63
N GLU A 44 -2.45 9.34 -3.60
CA GLU A 44 -1.34 9.45 -4.55
C GLU A 44 -0.23 10.40 -4.08
N TYR A 45 -0.55 11.38 -3.21
CA TYR A 45 0.35 12.44 -2.77
C TYR A 45 0.92 12.11 -1.40
N VAL A 46 2.22 12.33 -1.22
CA VAL A 46 2.89 12.05 0.06
C VAL A 46 2.23 12.79 1.23
N ALA A 47 1.82 14.04 1.02
CA ALA A 47 1.17 14.84 2.06
C ALA A 47 -0.18 14.25 2.52
N ASP A 48 -0.95 13.69 1.59
CA ASP A 48 -2.24 13.07 1.88
C ASP A 48 -2.08 11.72 2.58
N VAL A 49 -1.13 10.90 2.13
CA VAL A 49 -0.75 9.65 2.82
C VAL A 49 -0.28 9.94 4.24
N ALA A 50 0.57 10.96 4.42
CA ALA A 50 1.06 11.40 5.74
C ALA A 50 -0.08 11.85 6.65
N TRP A 51 -1.03 12.62 6.12
CA TRP A 51 -2.20 13.07 6.88
C TRP A 51 -3.04 11.88 7.35
N ALA A 52 -3.38 10.97 6.44
CA ALA A 52 -4.24 9.84 6.75
C ALA A 52 -3.59 8.89 7.76
N LEU A 53 -2.33 8.50 7.53
CA LEU A 53 -1.63 7.59 8.43
C LEU A 53 -1.37 8.21 9.81
N ARG A 54 -1.11 9.52 9.89
CA ARG A 54 -0.99 10.23 11.18
C ARG A 54 -2.32 10.24 11.94
N LEU A 55 -3.42 10.49 11.23
CA LEU A 55 -4.74 10.49 11.84
C LEU A 55 -5.08 9.10 12.42
N LEU A 56 -4.86 8.05 11.63
CA LEU A 56 -5.17 6.69 12.03
C LEU A 56 -4.24 6.19 13.14
N SER A 57 -2.93 6.47 13.06
CA SER A 57 -1.97 6.04 14.08
C SER A 57 -2.16 6.76 15.42
N ALA A 58 -2.74 7.96 15.42
CA ALA A 58 -3.13 8.66 16.65
C ALA A 58 -4.37 8.07 17.33
N ARG A 59 -5.15 7.21 16.65
CA ARG A 59 -6.42 6.66 17.14
C ARG A 59 -6.33 5.18 17.47
N PHE A 60 -5.77 4.38 16.57
CA PHE A 60 -5.69 2.93 16.72
C PHE A 60 -4.45 2.54 17.53
N ALA A 61 -4.55 1.44 18.30
CA ALA A 61 -3.46 0.96 19.14
C ALA A 61 -2.22 0.57 18.32
N LYS A 62 -2.45 0.10 17.09
CA LYS A 62 -1.41 -0.15 16.09
C LYS A 62 -2.01 0.01 14.70
N VAL A 63 -1.26 0.62 13.80
CA VAL A 63 -1.56 0.65 12.37
C VAL A 63 -0.47 -0.12 11.63
N VAL A 64 -0.90 -0.99 10.72
CA VAL A 64 -0.02 -1.73 9.80
C VAL A 64 -0.38 -1.31 8.39
N TRP A 65 0.58 -0.77 7.65
CA TRP A 65 0.39 -0.28 6.29
C TRP A 65 1.16 -1.14 5.29
N THR A 66 0.57 -1.33 4.11
CA THR A 66 1.26 -1.78 2.90
C THR A 66 0.98 -0.79 1.77
N PRO A 67 1.94 -0.48 0.88
CA PRO A 67 1.67 0.38 -0.27
C PRO A 67 0.74 -0.31 -1.26
N GLY A 68 -0.18 0.47 -1.84
CA GLY A 68 -0.82 0.14 -3.11
C GLY A 68 -0.02 0.74 -4.27
N ASN A 69 -0.56 0.70 -5.49
CA ASN A 69 0.10 1.31 -6.64
C ASN A 69 0.00 2.84 -6.59
N HIS A 70 -1.07 3.41 -6.03
CA HIS A 70 -1.28 4.86 -6.01
C HIS A 70 -0.23 5.58 -5.15
N GLU A 71 0.17 5.03 -4.00
CA GLU A 71 1.26 5.61 -3.22
C GLU A 71 2.60 5.62 -3.96
N LEU A 72 2.79 4.71 -4.92
CA LEU A 72 4.01 4.59 -5.73
C LEU A 72 3.99 5.48 -6.98
N TRP A 73 2.85 6.09 -7.30
CA TRP A 73 2.76 7.07 -8.37
C TRP A 73 3.58 8.31 -8.05
N THR A 74 4.16 8.93 -9.07
CA THR A 74 4.78 10.26 -8.93
C THR A 74 3.99 11.30 -9.74
N PRO A 75 2.85 11.80 -9.23
CA PRO A 75 2.07 12.84 -9.91
C PRO A 75 2.93 14.06 -10.24
N PRO A 76 2.71 14.76 -11.37
CA PRO A 76 3.55 15.88 -11.81
C PRO A 76 3.54 17.09 -10.85
N ASP A 77 2.51 17.22 -10.04
CA ASP A 77 2.26 18.28 -9.07
C ASP A 77 2.49 17.86 -7.61
N ASP A 78 2.91 16.61 -7.33
CA ASP A 78 3.39 16.23 -6.00
C ASP A 78 4.72 16.96 -5.71
N PRO A 79 4.82 17.75 -4.61
CA PRO A 79 6.07 18.37 -4.21
C PRO A 79 7.21 17.37 -3.97
N VAL A 80 6.88 16.15 -3.55
CA VAL A 80 7.85 15.06 -3.39
C VAL A 80 8.04 14.37 -4.73
N ARG A 81 9.14 14.72 -5.41
CA ARG A 81 9.49 14.22 -6.76
C ARG A 81 10.22 12.88 -6.79
N LEU A 82 10.32 12.19 -5.65
CA LEU A 82 10.96 10.87 -5.57
C LEU A 82 10.17 9.84 -6.40
N ARG A 83 10.88 8.87 -6.97
CA ARG A 83 10.34 7.81 -7.85
C ARG A 83 10.77 6.43 -7.38
N GLY A 84 10.04 5.41 -7.80
CA GLY A 84 10.36 4.00 -7.59
C GLY A 84 10.74 3.66 -6.15
N GLU A 85 11.84 2.92 -5.98
CA GLU A 85 12.27 2.48 -4.65
C GLU A 85 12.57 3.66 -3.72
N ALA A 86 13.11 4.78 -4.23
CA ALA A 86 13.37 5.95 -3.39
C ALA A 86 12.09 6.55 -2.82
N ARG A 87 11.01 6.59 -3.62
CA ARG A 87 9.68 7.02 -3.15
C ARG A 87 9.13 6.06 -2.10
N TYR A 88 9.21 4.76 -2.37
CA TYR A 88 8.77 3.74 -1.42
C TYR A 88 9.51 3.86 -0.07
N ARG A 89 10.84 4.00 -0.09
CA ARG A 89 11.64 4.17 1.13
C ARG A 89 11.27 5.44 1.89
N HIS A 90 10.98 6.53 1.19
CA HIS A 90 10.49 7.76 1.82
C HIS A 90 9.17 7.55 2.57
N LEU A 91 8.22 6.81 1.99
CA LEU A 91 6.97 6.46 2.65
C LEU A 91 7.18 5.52 3.84
N VAL A 92 8.13 4.59 3.76
CA VAL A 92 8.51 3.74 4.90
C VAL A 92 9.06 4.59 6.05
N GLU A 93 9.94 5.55 5.79
CA GLU A 93 10.46 6.44 6.84
C GLU A 93 9.37 7.33 7.44
N LEU A 94 8.45 7.82 6.60
CA LEU A 94 7.25 8.52 7.07
C LEU A 94 6.44 7.63 8.03
N CYS A 95 6.15 6.38 7.66
CA CYS A 95 5.43 5.44 8.51
C CYS A 95 6.15 5.20 9.84
N ARG A 96 7.47 4.99 9.81
CA ARG A 96 8.30 4.83 11.02
C ARG A 96 8.22 6.03 11.94
N SER A 97 8.25 7.25 11.39
CA SER A 97 8.10 8.49 12.18
C SER A 97 6.74 8.61 12.88
N LEU A 98 5.74 7.86 12.41
CA LEU A 98 4.37 7.83 12.95
C LEU A 98 4.08 6.57 13.79
N GLY A 99 5.07 5.68 13.98
CA GLY A 99 4.88 4.40 14.67
C GLY A 99 4.03 3.39 13.88
N VAL A 100 3.86 3.59 12.58
CA VAL A 100 3.11 2.69 11.68
C VAL A 100 4.03 1.56 11.21
N VAL A 101 3.57 0.32 11.34
CA VAL A 101 4.30 -0.87 10.86
C VAL A 101 4.23 -0.95 9.34
N THR A 102 5.35 -1.29 8.70
CA THR A 102 5.49 -1.37 7.25
C THR A 102 5.91 -2.78 6.81
N PRO A 103 5.95 -3.06 5.48
CA PRO A 103 6.53 -4.32 4.98
C PRO A 103 8.01 -4.50 5.32
N GLU A 104 8.71 -3.43 5.71
CA GLU A 104 10.14 -3.48 6.01
C GLU A 104 10.43 -3.86 7.47
N ASP A 105 9.43 -3.83 8.35
CA ASP A 105 9.59 -4.13 9.77
C ASP A 105 9.30 -5.62 10.06
N PRO A 106 9.70 -6.16 11.24
CA PRO A 106 9.34 -7.52 11.63
C PRO A 106 7.83 -7.72 11.63
N TYR A 107 7.36 -8.91 11.23
CA TYR A 107 5.94 -9.24 11.20
C TYR A 107 5.35 -9.19 12.62
N PRO A 108 4.40 -8.28 12.90
CA PRO A 108 3.82 -8.20 14.23
C PRO A 108 2.88 -9.38 14.47
N VAL A 109 2.82 -9.84 15.72
CA VAL A 109 1.89 -10.87 16.16
C VAL A 109 0.69 -10.19 16.82
N TRP A 110 -0.51 -10.48 16.31
CA TRP A 110 -1.77 -10.08 16.90
C TRP A 110 -2.24 -11.15 17.88
N ASP A 111 -2.20 -10.86 19.17
CA ASP A 111 -2.69 -11.73 20.25
C ASP A 111 -4.19 -11.53 20.47
N GLY A 112 -4.99 -11.97 19.49
CA GLY A 112 -6.44 -11.81 19.50
C GLY A 112 -7.20 -12.92 20.25
N PRO A 113 -8.54 -12.80 20.37
CA PRO A 113 -9.40 -13.81 21.00
C PRO A 113 -9.30 -15.22 20.38
N GLY A 114 -8.89 -15.31 19.11
CA GLY A 114 -8.67 -16.58 18.40
C GLY A 114 -7.27 -17.17 18.57
N GLY A 115 -6.42 -16.56 19.40
CA GLY A 115 -5.00 -16.90 19.55
C GLY A 115 -4.08 -16.00 18.71
N PRO A 116 -2.76 -16.22 18.82
CA PRO A 116 -1.74 -15.42 18.13
C PRO A 116 -1.82 -15.62 16.61
N VAL A 117 -1.88 -14.51 15.86
CA VAL A 117 -1.82 -14.49 14.40
C VAL A 117 -0.66 -13.61 13.97
N THR A 118 0.26 -14.15 13.18
CA THR A 118 1.32 -13.34 12.56
C THR A 118 0.73 -12.56 11.38
N VAL A 119 0.87 -11.23 11.41
CA VAL A 119 0.44 -10.35 10.32
C VAL A 119 1.64 -10.08 9.42
N ALA A 120 1.57 -10.49 8.16
CA ALA A 120 2.62 -10.27 7.17
C ALA A 120 2.23 -9.12 6.21
N PRO A 121 2.61 -7.85 6.48
CA PRO A 121 2.44 -6.77 5.52
C PRO A 121 3.40 -6.96 4.34
N LEU A 122 2.87 -7.21 3.15
CA LEU A 122 3.68 -7.48 1.96
C LEU A 122 3.61 -6.33 0.96
N PHE A 123 4.74 -6.06 0.32
CA PHE A 123 4.82 -5.20 -0.87
C PHE A 123 5.48 -6.00 -1.97
N LEU A 124 4.68 -6.47 -2.94
CA LEU A 124 5.12 -7.40 -3.99
C LEU A 124 5.00 -6.83 -5.40
N LEU A 125 4.15 -5.83 -5.65
CA LEU A 125 3.87 -5.31 -6.99
C LEU A 125 3.24 -6.40 -7.91
N TYR A 126 3.49 -6.33 -9.22
CA TYR A 126 2.98 -7.27 -10.21
C TYR A 126 3.98 -7.48 -11.35
N ASP A 127 3.83 -8.58 -12.10
CA ASP A 127 4.79 -9.02 -13.12
C ASP A 127 4.16 -9.33 -14.50
N TYR A 128 2.90 -8.92 -14.72
CA TYR A 128 2.15 -9.18 -15.97
C TYR A 128 2.00 -10.66 -16.34
N THR A 129 2.06 -11.56 -15.36
CA THR A 129 1.77 -12.99 -15.58
C THR A 129 0.27 -13.27 -15.72
N PHE A 130 -0.58 -12.42 -15.14
CA PHE A 130 -2.04 -12.48 -15.32
C PHE A 130 -2.44 -11.86 -16.66
N ARG A 131 -2.40 -12.68 -17.70
CA ARG A 131 -2.66 -12.24 -19.08
C ARG A 131 -4.11 -12.53 -19.47
N PRO A 132 -4.74 -11.66 -20.28
CA PRO A 132 -6.06 -11.96 -20.83
C PRO A 132 -5.99 -13.19 -21.75
N PRO A 133 -7.10 -13.92 -21.93
CA PRO A 133 -7.17 -15.03 -22.87
C PRO A 133 -6.67 -14.61 -24.27
N GLY A 134 -5.78 -15.40 -24.85
CA GLY A 134 -5.18 -15.13 -26.16
C GLY A 134 -3.79 -14.48 -26.11
N ALA A 135 -3.40 -13.82 -25.01
CA ALA A 135 -2.03 -13.33 -24.83
C ALA A 135 -1.10 -14.45 -24.35
N ARG A 136 -0.02 -14.68 -25.10
CA ARG A 136 1.08 -15.58 -24.72
C ARG A 136 2.26 -14.80 -24.18
N THR A 137 2.41 -13.54 -24.55
CA THR A 137 3.47 -12.64 -24.07
C THR A 137 2.90 -11.41 -23.36
N ARG A 138 3.77 -10.68 -22.65
CA ARG A 138 3.41 -9.40 -22.03
C ARG A 138 3.07 -8.38 -23.10
N GLU A 139 3.84 -8.35 -24.18
CA GLU A 139 3.69 -7.40 -25.29
C GLU A 139 2.35 -7.61 -25.99
N GLU A 140 1.94 -8.86 -26.22
CA GLU A 140 0.61 -9.21 -26.74
C GLU A 140 -0.50 -8.75 -25.75
N ALA A 141 -0.31 -8.97 -24.44
CA ALA A 141 -1.27 -8.55 -23.42
C ALA A 141 -1.45 -7.03 -23.38
N LEU A 142 -0.34 -6.28 -23.44
CA LEU A 142 -0.36 -4.82 -23.46
C LEU A 142 -0.97 -4.31 -24.76
N ALA A 143 -0.61 -4.86 -25.92
CA ALA A 143 -1.18 -4.46 -27.21
C ALA A 143 -2.71 -4.59 -27.19
N MET A 144 -3.25 -5.71 -26.70
CA MET A 144 -4.69 -5.88 -26.54
C MET A 144 -5.31 -4.86 -25.58
N ALA A 145 -4.64 -4.56 -24.47
CA ALA A 145 -5.09 -3.54 -23.52
C ALA A 145 -5.12 -2.14 -24.15
N TYR A 146 -4.11 -1.78 -24.95
CA TYR A 146 -4.06 -0.52 -25.70
C TYR A 146 -5.16 -0.44 -26.77
N GLU A 147 -5.35 -1.51 -27.56
CA GLU A 147 -6.41 -1.58 -28.58
C GLU A 147 -7.81 -1.44 -27.96
N ALA A 148 -8.02 -2.01 -26.78
CA ALA A 148 -9.27 -1.90 -26.03
C ALA A 148 -9.44 -0.55 -25.29
N GLY A 149 -8.39 0.29 -25.23
CA GLY A 149 -8.41 1.54 -24.45
C GLY A 149 -8.41 1.33 -22.93
N VAL A 150 -8.02 0.15 -22.45
CA VAL A 150 -7.99 -0.22 -21.01
C VAL A 150 -6.54 -0.30 -20.54
N VAL A 151 -5.92 0.86 -20.34
CA VAL A 151 -4.50 0.96 -19.94
C VAL A 151 -4.39 1.49 -18.52
N CYS A 152 -3.64 0.78 -17.69
CA CYS A 152 -3.40 1.19 -16.30
C CYS A 152 -2.51 2.45 -16.23
N SER A 153 -2.89 3.41 -15.39
CA SER A 153 -2.10 4.64 -15.15
C SER A 153 -0.70 4.36 -14.62
N ASP A 154 -0.49 3.21 -13.98
CA ASP A 154 0.83 2.76 -13.51
C ASP A 154 1.87 2.78 -14.62
N GLU A 155 1.47 2.51 -15.87
CA GLU A 155 2.38 2.55 -17.03
C GLU A 155 3.09 3.89 -17.19
N PHE A 156 2.46 4.98 -16.73
CA PHE A 156 2.95 6.34 -16.84
C PHE A 156 3.43 6.93 -15.52
N LEU A 157 2.83 6.54 -14.39
CA LEU A 157 3.06 7.18 -13.10
C LEU A 157 3.88 6.36 -12.11
N LEU A 158 3.87 5.03 -12.22
CA LEU A 158 4.61 4.12 -11.35
C LEU A 158 5.96 3.80 -11.99
N HIS A 159 6.99 4.52 -11.60
CA HIS A 159 8.34 4.32 -12.12
C HIS A 159 9.06 3.20 -11.35
N PRO A 160 9.71 2.23 -12.01
CA PRO A 160 10.34 1.10 -11.34
C PRO A 160 11.79 1.36 -10.88
N ASP A 161 12.31 2.58 -11.03
CA ASP A 161 13.71 2.90 -10.70
C ASP A 161 14.10 2.43 -9.28
N PRO A 162 15.28 1.84 -9.07
CA PRO A 162 16.37 1.62 -10.03
C PRO A 162 16.24 0.32 -10.86
N TYR A 163 15.14 -0.43 -10.69
CA TYR A 163 14.93 -1.68 -11.42
C TYR A 163 14.60 -1.38 -12.89
N PRO A 164 15.04 -2.23 -13.84
CA PRO A 164 14.80 -2.02 -15.26
C PRO A 164 13.32 -2.17 -15.66
N SER A 165 12.50 -2.78 -14.81
CA SER A 165 11.06 -2.94 -15.02
C SER A 165 10.32 -3.18 -13.71
N ARG A 166 9.00 -2.99 -13.74
CA ARG A 166 8.09 -3.33 -12.61
C ARG A 166 8.16 -4.81 -12.25
N GLN A 167 8.37 -5.68 -13.25
CA GLN A 167 8.58 -7.12 -13.03
C GLN A 167 9.88 -7.43 -12.31
N ALA A 168 10.97 -6.75 -12.68
CA ALA A 168 12.24 -6.92 -12.00
C ALA A 168 12.15 -6.45 -10.55
N TRP A 169 11.43 -5.34 -10.30
CA TRP A 169 11.14 -4.89 -8.94
C TRP A 169 10.27 -5.90 -8.19
N CYS A 170 9.18 -6.39 -8.79
CA CYS A 170 8.31 -7.43 -8.25
C CYS A 170 9.09 -8.69 -7.84
N ALA A 171 9.98 -9.17 -8.71
CA ALA A 171 10.83 -10.33 -8.43
C ALA A 171 11.78 -10.07 -7.23
N ALA A 172 12.41 -8.90 -7.18
CA ALA A 172 13.26 -8.51 -6.06
C ALA A 172 12.46 -8.43 -4.74
N ARG A 173 11.24 -7.88 -4.78
CA ARG A 173 10.33 -7.81 -3.63
C ARG A 173 9.88 -9.19 -3.14
N ALA A 174 9.53 -10.08 -4.06
CA ALA A 174 9.18 -11.47 -3.73
C ALA A 174 10.35 -12.21 -3.09
N ALA A 175 11.56 -12.08 -3.65
CA ALA A 175 12.77 -12.70 -3.10
C ALA A 175 13.11 -12.16 -1.70
N ALA A 176 13.05 -10.84 -1.51
CA ALA A 176 13.29 -10.20 -0.21
C ALA A 176 12.25 -10.63 0.85
N THR A 177 11.00 -10.81 0.43
CA THR A 177 9.90 -11.26 1.32
C THR A 177 10.06 -12.72 1.72
N ALA A 178 10.43 -13.59 0.77
CA ALA A 178 10.61 -15.02 1.01
C ALA A 178 11.81 -15.36 1.92
N ALA A 179 12.77 -14.43 2.06
CA ALA A 179 13.95 -14.60 2.90
C ALA A 179 13.73 -14.25 4.38
N ARG A 180 12.51 -13.88 4.77
CA ARG A 180 12.14 -13.44 6.13
C ARG A 180 11.67 -14.59 7.02
#